data_AF-A0A965XSY9-F1
#
_entry.id   AF-A0A965XSY9-F1
#
_cell.length_a   1.000
_cell.length_b   1.000
_cell.length_c   1.000
_cell.angle_alpha   90.00
_cell.angle_beta   90.00
_cell.angle_gamma   90.00
#
_symmetry.space_group_name_H-M   'P 1'
#
loop_
_entity.id
_entity.type
_entity.pdbx_description
1 polymer ?
#
loop_
_entity_poly.entity_id
_entity_poly.type
_entity_poly.pdbx_seq_one_letter_code
_entity_poly.pdbx_strand_id
1 'polypeptide(L)'
;MASEQPLEVSDMHATAFNYFFQDGDMDFHFGNLVLGSAVNGGVEIGEAFYAASHIEDGDAASWQREWFDLARRAEARGEQSLAAGHRISARDQLLRAANYYRISLISMLPDNPAFEVRGAKVRQLFKKAGALFDPPIESFEIPFEGKVLPGYFWKATPGAKPARTLLMIGGGETFAEDLFFYIAPQAHARGYNFATVDLPGQGMLPLQGMVFRTDTNVAMKAVVDSLVSRPDVDPDGLAAYGFSGGGLFVPQAAMHDPRIKAVAMNSAVVDAHALFATMPAAL
;
A
#
# COMPACT_ATOMS: atom_id res chain seq x y z
N MET A 1 24.02 -36.53 -15.65
CA MET A 1 23.61 -35.20 -16.13
C MET A 1 22.17 -35.02 -15.69
N ALA A 2 21.95 -34.27 -14.61
CA ALA A 2 20.60 -33.91 -14.20
C ALA A 2 20.03 -33.02 -15.29
N SER A 3 18.88 -33.38 -15.86
CA SER A 3 18.16 -32.53 -16.80
C SER A 3 17.79 -31.25 -16.08
N GLU A 4 18.34 -30.11 -16.51
CA GLU A 4 17.78 -28.80 -16.15
C GLU A 4 16.33 -28.80 -16.64
N GLN A 5 15.39 -28.87 -15.69
CA GLN A 5 14.01 -28.53 -16.01
C GLN A 5 14.00 -27.07 -16.45
N PRO A 6 13.31 -26.73 -17.56
CA PRO A 6 13.14 -25.33 -17.91
C PRO A 6 12.51 -24.62 -16.71
N LEU A 7 13.08 -23.48 -16.31
CA LEU A 7 12.45 -22.61 -15.33
C LEU A 7 11.08 -22.24 -15.89
N GLU A 8 10.01 -22.72 -15.26
CA GLU A 8 8.66 -22.25 -15.59
C GLU A 8 8.64 -20.73 -15.37
N VAL A 9 8.30 -19.99 -16.42
CA VAL A 9 8.04 -18.56 -16.31
C VAL A 9 6.73 -18.44 -15.54
N SER A 10 6.85 -18.28 -14.22
CA SER A 10 5.70 -18.08 -13.34
C SER A 10 5.19 -16.64 -13.54
N ASP A 11 3.98 -16.51 -14.06
CA ASP A 11 3.25 -15.26 -13.98
C ASP A 11 2.94 -14.96 -12.50
N MET A 12 3.35 -13.78 -12.03
CA MET A 12 3.15 -13.36 -10.64
C MET A 12 1.69 -13.05 -10.30
N HIS A 13 0.87 -12.80 -11.32
CA HIS A 13 -0.55 -12.53 -11.18
C HIS A 13 -1.40 -13.77 -11.47
N ALA A 14 -0.79 -14.89 -11.87
CA ALA A 14 -1.52 -16.14 -12.08
C ALA A 14 -2.21 -16.60 -10.79
N THR A 15 -3.53 -16.60 -10.81
CA THR A 15 -4.37 -17.18 -9.78
C THR A 15 -4.70 -18.63 -10.13
N ALA A 16 -4.82 -19.50 -9.12
CA ALA A 16 -5.23 -20.89 -9.33
C ALA A 16 -6.73 -21.05 -9.68
N PHE A 17 -7.49 -19.95 -9.63
CA PHE A 17 -8.93 -19.88 -9.91
C PHE A 17 -9.31 -18.43 -10.24
N ASN A 18 -10.42 -18.25 -10.97
CA ASN A 18 -10.95 -16.93 -11.31
C ASN A 18 -11.99 -16.49 -10.26
N TYR A 19 -11.96 -15.21 -9.88
CA TYR A 19 -12.91 -14.59 -8.97
C TYR A 19 -14.14 -14.07 -9.72
N PHE A 20 -13.97 -13.24 -10.75
CA PHE A 20 -15.05 -12.65 -11.53
C PHE A 20 -14.68 -12.41 -13.00
N PHE A 21 -13.49 -11.85 -13.26
CA PHE A 21 -13.01 -11.50 -14.60
C PHE A 21 -12.31 -12.69 -15.27
N GLN A 22 -12.25 -12.69 -16.61
CA GLN A 22 -11.44 -13.65 -17.37
C GLN A 22 -10.04 -13.10 -17.68
N ASP A 23 -9.90 -11.77 -17.77
CA ASP A 23 -8.60 -11.11 -17.82
C ASP A 23 -7.82 -11.33 -16.51
N GLY A 24 -6.63 -11.92 -16.60
CA GLY A 24 -5.88 -12.40 -15.43
C GLY A 24 -5.39 -11.27 -14.51
N ASP A 25 -4.88 -10.18 -15.07
CA ASP A 25 -4.41 -9.03 -14.29
C ASP A 25 -5.59 -8.34 -13.59
N MET A 26 -6.69 -8.11 -14.32
CA MET A 26 -7.89 -7.52 -13.76
C MET A 26 -8.49 -8.39 -12.66
N ASP A 27 -8.56 -9.70 -12.86
CA ASP A 27 -9.08 -10.64 -11.86
C ASP A 27 -8.16 -10.75 -10.65
N PHE A 28 -6.84 -10.73 -10.85
CA PHE A 28 -5.86 -10.67 -9.78
C PHE A 28 -6.08 -9.44 -8.90
N HIS A 29 -6.21 -8.25 -9.51
CA HIS A 29 -6.47 -7.01 -8.78
C HIS A 29 -7.82 -7.05 -8.07
N PHE A 30 -8.88 -7.57 -8.72
CA PHE A 30 -10.20 -7.69 -8.12
C PHE A 30 -10.20 -8.63 -6.92
N GLY A 31 -9.69 -9.85 -7.07
CA GLY A 31 -9.71 -10.85 -6.01
C GLY A 31 -8.73 -10.56 -4.88
N ASN A 32 -7.46 -10.33 -5.22
CA ASN A 32 -6.40 -10.30 -4.20
C ASN A 32 -6.25 -8.92 -3.56
N LEU A 33 -6.39 -7.84 -4.33
CA LEU A 33 -6.20 -6.47 -3.79
C LEU A 33 -7.53 -5.86 -3.34
N VAL A 34 -8.54 -5.83 -4.22
CA VAL A 34 -9.83 -5.22 -3.89
C VAL A 34 -10.54 -6.05 -2.82
N LEU A 35 -10.95 -7.28 -3.10
CA LEU A 35 -11.66 -8.10 -2.11
C LEU A 35 -10.78 -8.41 -0.89
N GLY A 36 -9.47 -8.59 -1.07
CA GLY A 36 -8.53 -8.76 0.03
C GLY A 36 -8.53 -7.60 1.03
N SER A 37 -8.73 -6.36 0.57
CA SER A 37 -8.81 -5.18 1.45
C SER A 37 -10.08 -5.13 2.31
N ALA A 38 -11.11 -5.94 2.01
CA ALA A 38 -12.39 -5.94 2.73
C ALA A 38 -12.22 -6.26 4.22
N VAL A 39 -11.27 -7.14 4.57
CA VAL A 39 -11.01 -7.55 5.95
C VAL A 39 -10.64 -6.38 6.87
N ASN A 40 -10.09 -5.31 6.30
CA ASN A 40 -9.62 -4.12 7.00
C ASN A 40 -10.38 -2.85 6.58
N GLY A 41 -11.59 -3.02 6.03
CA GLY A 41 -12.48 -1.91 5.69
C GLY A 41 -12.13 -1.15 4.43
N GLY A 42 -11.28 -1.70 3.56
CA GLY A 42 -10.90 -1.09 2.28
C GLY A 42 -11.99 -1.15 1.22
N VAL A 43 -12.94 -2.09 1.33
CA VAL A 43 -14.05 -2.24 0.39
C VAL A 43 -15.25 -2.91 1.06
N GLU A 44 -16.45 -2.62 0.57
CA GLU A 44 -17.63 -3.46 0.82
C GLU A 44 -17.79 -4.48 -0.29
N ILE A 45 -17.92 -5.76 0.05
CA ILE A 45 -18.00 -6.85 -0.94
C ILE A 45 -19.14 -6.60 -1.94
N GLY A 46 -20.31 -6.16 -1.47
CA GLY A 46 -21.43 -5.83 -2.35
C GLY A 46 -21.15 -4.64 -3.30
N GLU A 47 -20.42 -3.62 -2.83
CA GLU A 47 -20.00 -2.50 -3.69
C GLU A 47 -18.94 -2.94 -4.71
N ALA A 48 -18.05 -3.88 -4.34
CA ALA A 48 -17.06 -4.46 -5.24
C ALA A 48 -17.70 -5.22 -6.40
N PHE A 49 -18.64 -6.13 -6.10
CA PHE A 49 -19.35 -6.87 -7.14
C PHE A 49 -20.31 -5.99 -7.94
N TYR A 50 -20.88 -4.94 -7.33
CA TYR A 50 -21.61 -3.92 -8.07
C TYR A 50 -20.70 -3.23 -9.08
N ALA A 51 -19.49 -2.79 -8.70
CA ALA A 51 -18.57 -2.18 -9.66
C ALA A 51 -18.16 -3.18 -10.74
N ALA A 52 -17.79 -4.40 -10.35
CA ALA A 52 -17.38 -5.46 -11.27
C ALA A 52 -18.45 -5.80 -12.32
N SER A 53 -19.74 -5.81 -11.96
CA SER A 53 -20.81 -6.09 -12.92
C SER A 53 -21.01 -5.01 -14.00
N HIS A 54 -20.37 -3.84 -13.87
CA HIS A 54 -20.42 -2.75 -14.84
C HIS A 54 -19.07 -2.53 -15.55
N ILE A 55 -18.06 -3.32 -15.21
CA ILE A 55 -16.72 -3.29 -15.82
C ILE A 55 -16.71 -4.28 -16.98
N GLU A 56 -16.23 -3.84 -18.13
CA GLU A 56 -16.00 -4.70 -19.29
C GLU A 56 -14.68 -5.45 -19.07
N ASP A 57 -14.74 -6.77 -19.23
CA ASP A 57 -13.60 -7.67 -19.00
C ASP A 57 -12.39 -7.26 -19.86
N GLY A 58 -11.23 -7.06 -19.22
CA GLY A 58 -10.01 -6.59 -19.89
C GLY A 58 -9.98 -5.09 -20.26
N ASP A 59 -11.05 -4.31 -20.02
CA ASP A 59 -11.05 -2.86 -20.29
C ASP A 59 -10.66 -2.03 -19.05
N ALA A 60 -9.39 -1.62 -19.00
CA ALA A 60 -8.88 -0.74 -17.95
C ALA A 60 -9.66 0.59 -17.85
N ALA A 61 -10.22 1.12 -18.94
CA ALA A 61 -10.96 2.37 -18.89
C ALA A 61 -12.28 2.22 -18.12
N SER A 62 -13.02 1.11 -18.30
CA SER A 62 -14.25 0.82 -17.55
C SER A 62 -13.96 0.62 -16.07
N TRP A 63 -12.88 -0.10 -15.73
CA TRP A 63 -12.38 -0.22 -14.36
C TRP A 63 -12.16 1.14 -13.71
N GLN A 64 -11.38 2.00 -14.37
CA GLN A 64 -11.03 3.32 -13.86
C GLN A 64 -12.24 4.25 -13.69
N ARG A 65 -13.27 4.12 -14.54
CA ARG A 65 -14.51 4.90 -14.44
C ARG A 65 -15.39 4.43 -13.29
N GLU A 66 -15.71 3.14 -13.24
CA GLU A 66 -16.64 2.58 -12.25
C GLU A 66 -16.13 2.76 -10.82
N TRP A 67 -14.84 2.49 -10.59
CA TRP A 67 -14.24 2.71 -9.28
C TRP A 67 -14.17 4.18 -8.88
N PHE A 68 -13.91 5.08 -9.82
CA PHE A 68 -13.89 6.51 -9.54
C PHE A 68 -15.29 7.05 -9.18
N ASP A 69 -16.33 6.62 -9.89
CA ASP A 69 -17.69 7.02 -9.59
C ASP A 69 -18.18 6.47 -8.26
N LEU A 70 -17.77 5.26 -7.91
CA LEU A 70 -18.03 4.70 -6.58
C LEU A 70 -17.25 5.44 -5.49
N ALA A 71 -15.99 5.83 -5.73
CA ALA A 71 -15.18 6.61 -4.80
C ALA A 71 -15.83 7.95 -4.47
N ARG A 72 -16.33 8.67 -5.49
CA ARG A 72 -17.04 9.95 -5.33
C ARG A 72 -18.31 9.81 -4.48
N ARG A 73 -19.08 8.73 -4.70
CA ARG A 73 -20.28 8.45 -3.90
C ARG A 73 -19.91 8.16 -2.44
N ALA A 74 -18.86 7.38 -2.20
CA ALA A 74 -18.38 7.10 -0.85
C ALA A 74 -17.85 8.36 -0.14
N GLU A 75 -17.07 9.20 -0.84
CA GLU A 75 -16.59 10.49 -0.33
C GLU A 75 -17.77 11.38 0.09
N ALA A 76 -18.75 11.57 -0.79
CA ALA A 76 -19.90 12.43 -0.50
C ALA A 76 -20.68 11.99 0.76
N ARG A 77 -20.90 10.68 0.95
CA ARG A 77 -21.57 10.16 2.15
C ARG A 77 -20.69 10.27 3.42
N GLY A 78 -19.38 10.09 3.28
CA GLY A 78 -18.41 10.30 4.35
C GLY A 78 -18.37 11.76 4.81
N GLU A 79 -18.36 12.71 3.88
CA GLU A 79 -18.43 14.14 4.15
C GLU A 79 -19.74 14.54 4.83
N GLN A 80 -20.88 14.01 4.35
CA GLN A 80 -22.18 14.22 4.97
C GLN A 80 -22.18 13.71 6.43
N SER A 81 -21.64 12.52 6.66
CA SER A 81 -21.53 11.94 8.00
C SER A 81 -20.65 12.79 8.91
N LEU A 82 -19.54 13.32 8.38
CA LEU A 82 -18.64 14.18 9.12
C LEU A 82 -19.31 15.50 9.51
N ALA A 83 -20.00 16.14 8.56
CA ALA A 83 -20.75 17.37 8.80
C ALA A 83 -21.87 17.20 9.83
N ALA A 84 -22.48 16.01 9.90
CA ALA A 84 -23.47 15.65 10.92
C ALA A 84 -22.86 15.24 12.28
N GLY A 85 -21.53 15.20 12.41
CA GLY A 85 -20.85 14.79 13.65
C GLY A 85 -20.78 13.28 13.87
N HIS A 86 -21.18 12.45 12.91
CA HIS A 86 -21.13 11.00 12.99
C HIS A 86 -19.71 10.48 12.70
N ARG A 87 -18.80 10.65 13.65
CA ARG A 87 -17.35 10.43 13.49
C ARG A 87 -16.97 9.03 12.99
N ILE A 88 -17.59 7.97 13.53
CA ILE A 88 -17.29 6.58 13.12
C ILE A 88 -17.72 6.37 11.67
N SER A 89 -18.96 6.71 11.34
CA SER A 89 -19.48 6.61 9.97
C SER A 89 -18.65 7.43 8.98
N ALA A 90 -18.22 8.63 9.37
CA ALA A 90 -17.34 9.46 8.55
C ALA A 90 -15.98 8.81 8.31
N ARG A 91 -15.32 8.33 9.37
CA ARG A 91 -14.03 7.65 9.30
C ARG A 91 -14.08 6.48 8.31
N ASP A 92 -15.03 5.58 8.50
CA ASP A 92 -15.09 4.33 7.73
C ASP A 92 -15.40 4.61 6.25
N GLN A 93 -16.28 5.57 5.96
CA GLN A 93 -16.63 5.95 4.58
C GLN A 93 -15.52 6.72 3.87
N LEU A 94 -14.84 7.64 4.57
CA LEU A 94 -13.72 8.40 4.00
C LEU A 94 -12.50 7.49 3.76
N LEU A 95 -12.26 6.53 4.66
CA LEU A 95 -11.21 5.53 4.50
C LEU A 95 -11.47 4.65 3.27
N ARG A 96 -12.71 4.17 3.12
CA ARG A 96 -13.13 3.40 1.95
C ARG A 96 -13.09 4.21 0.66
N ALA A 97 -13.53 5.47 0.70
CA ALA A 97 -13.43 6.38 -0.44
C ALA A 97 -11.97 6.57 -0.88
N ALA A 98 -11.03 6.75 0.07
CA ALA A 98 -9.61 6.82 -0.24
C ALA A 98 -9.14 5.56 -0.99
N ASN A 99 -9.53 4.37 -0.53
CA ASN A 99 -9.18 3.12 -1.20
C ASN A 99 -9.85 2.99 -2.58
N TYR A 100 -11.09 3.45 -2.78
CA TYR A 100 -11.75 3.40 -4.09
C TYR A 100 -11.09 4.33 -5.10
N TYR A 101 -10.65 5.51 -4.65
CA TYR A 101 -9.80 6.37 -5.48
C TYR A 101 -8.49 5.65 -5.85
N ARG A 102 -7.89 4.93 -4.90
CA ARG A 102 -6.67 4.15 -5.16
C ARG A 102 -6.90 3.01 -6.13
N ILE A 103 -7.99 2.27 -6.00
CA ILE A 103 -8.37 1.20 -6.93
C ILE A 103 -8.63 1.76 -8.33
N SER A 104 -9.21 2.96 -8.44
CA SER A 104 -9.43 3.62 -9.74
C SER A 104 -8.14 4.07 -10.45
N LEU A 105 -6.98 3.97 -9.79
CA LEU A 105 -5.66 4.24 -10.36
C LEU A 105 -4.94 2.96 -10.83
N ILE A 106 -5.50 1.77 -10.55
CA ILE A 106 -4.94 0.52 -11.06
C ILE A 106 -5.01 0.54 -12.61
N SER A 107 -3.94 0.08 -13.25
CA SER A 107 -3.76 0.10 -14.71
C SER A 107 -3.88 1.49 -15.35
N MET A 108 -3.61 2.56 -14.58
CA MET A 108 -3.54 3.93 -15.08
C MET A 108 -2.07 4.34 -15.28
N LEU A 109 -1.73 4.74 -16.49
CA LEU A 109 -0.40 5.29 -16.78
C LEU A 109 -0.17 6.63 -16.07
N PRO A 110 1.06 6.91 -15.61
CA PRO A 110 1.38 8.10 -14.83
C PRO A 110 1.30 9.42 -15.63
N ASP A 111 1.30 9.35 -16.97
CA ASP A 111 1.11 10.50 -17.86
C ASP A 111 -0.37 10.87 -18.07
N ASN A 112 -1.29 10.02 -17.59
CA ASN A 112 -2.70 10.36 -17.53
C ASN A 112 -2.92 11.50 -16.52
N PRO A 113 -3.49 12.65 -16.91
CA PRO A 113 -3.72 13.78 -15.99
C PRO A 113 -4.58 13.42 -14.77
N ALA A 114 -5.41 12.38 -14.87
CA ALA A 114 -6.21 11.90 -13.74
C ALA A 114 -5.36 11.25 -12.64
N PHE A 115 -4.15 10.76 -12.95
CA PHE A 115 -3.31 10.03 -12.00
C PHE A 115 -2.92 10.91 -10.81
N GLU A 116 -2.38 12.10 -11.08
CA GLU A 116 -1.97 13.04 -10.03
C GLU A 116 -3.17 13.52 -9.21
N VAL A 117 -4.27 13.87 -9.89
CA VAL A 117 -5.49 14.39 -9.24
C VAL A 117 -6.11 13.35 -8.31
N ARG A 118 -6.27 12.10 -8.77
CA ARG A 118 -6.83 11.01 -7.98
C ARG A 118 -5.85 10.56 -6.90
N GLY A 119 -4.55 10.49 -7.19
CA GLY A 119 -3.52 10.16 -6.20
C GLY A 119 -3.49 11.16 -5.03
N ALA A 120 -3.55 12.46 -5.33
CA ALA A 120 -3.66 13.50 -4.30
C ALA A 120 -4.94 13.34 -3.46
N LYS A 121 -6.05 12.95 -4.09
CA LYS A 121 -7.31 12.66 -3.41
C LYS A 121 -7.23 11.46 -2.47
N VAL A 122 -6.53 10.38 -2.85
CA VAL A 122 -6.25 9.24 -1.96
C VAL A 122 -5.60 9.74 -0.67
N ARG A 123 -4.49 10.47 -0.78
CA ARG A 123 -3.74 10.99 0.38
C ARG A 123 -4.60 11.94 1.23
N GLN A 124 -5.38 12.81 0.59
CA GLN A 124 -6.27 13.75 1.28
C GLN A 124 -7.30 13.02 2.14
N LEU A 125 -8.01 12.04 1.55
CA LEU A 125 -9.07 11.31 2.24
C LEU A 125 -8.52 10.37 3.31
N PHE A 126 -7.39 9.72 3.05
CA PHE A 126 -6.73 8.87 4.04
C PHE A 126 -6.29 9.67 5.26
N LYS A 127 -5.66 10.84 5.07
CA LYS A 127 -5.30 11.75 6.19
C LYS A 127 -6.54 12.20 6.97
N LYS A 128 -7.61 12.54 6.26
CA LYS A 128 -8.87 12.98 6.88
C LYS A 128 -9.54 11.88 7.69
N ALA A 129 -9.59 10.65 7.16
CA ALA A 129 -10.07 9.48 7.89
C ALA A 129 -9.16 9.13 9.07
N GLY A 130 -7.83 9.16 8.86
CA GLY A 130 -6.80 8.90 9.86
C GLY A 130 -6.93 9.76 11.12
N ALA A 131 -7.28 11.04 10.97
CA ALA A 131 -7.54 11.97 12.08
C ALA A 131 -8.79 11.62 12.92
N LEU A 132 -9.64 10.71 12.45
CA LEU A 132 -10.85 10.25 13.14
C LEU A 132 -10.64 8.93 13.90
N PHE A 133 -9.46 8.31 13.81
CA PHE A 133 -9.08 7.15 14.62
C PHE A 133 -8.76 7.56 16.08
N ASP A 134 -8.74 6.57 16.97
CA ASP A 134 -8.30 6.71 18.36
C ASP A 134 -7.35 5.56 18.73
N PRO A 135 -6.03 5.80 18.92
CA PRO A 135 -5.35 7.07 18.63
C PRO A 135 -5.39 7.40 17.13
N PRO A 136 -5.22 8.68 16.74
CA PRO A 136 -5.22 9.07 15.33
C PRO A 136 -4.04 8.43 14.57
N ILE A 137 -4.22 8.23 13.27
CA ILE A 137 -3.13 7.88 12.35
C ILE A 137 -2.43 9.18 11.95
N GLU A 138 -1.15 9.29 12.29
CA GLU A 138 -0.33 10.46 12.02
C GLU A 138 0.28 10.34 10.62
N SER A 139 0.11 11.35 9.77
CA SER A 139 0.94 11.49 8.57
C SER A 139 2.25 12.19 8.92
N PHE A 140 3.36 11.72 8.39
CA PHE A 140 4.67 12.34 8.56
C PHE A 140 5.46 12.35 7.26
N GLU A 141 6.51 13.16 7.22
CA GLU A 141 7.40 13.31 6.06
C GLU A 141 8.84 13.19 6.54
N ILE A 142 9.63 12.39 5.82
CA ILE A 142 11.06 12.19 6.11
C ILE A 142 11.87 12.98 5.09
N PRO A 143 12.68 13.96 5.49
CA PRO A 143 13.61 14.63 4.58
C PRO A 143 14.58 13.62 3.95
N PHE A 144 14.64 13.60 2.63
CA PHE A 144 15.49 12.68 1.88
C PHE A 144 15.94 13.31 0.55
N GLU A 145 17.25 13.50 0.39
CA GLU A 145 17.89 13.99 -0.86
C GLU A 145 17.20 15.24 -1.48
N GLY A 146 16.86 16.22 -0.65
CA GLY A 146 16.23 17.47 -1.07
C GLY A 146 14.72 17.38 -1.35
N LYS A 147 14.11 16.23 -1.09
CA LYS A 147 12.66 15.96 -1.17
C LYS A 147 12.20 15.33 0.14
N VAL A 148 11.01 14.74 0.13
CA VAL A 148 10.44 14.05 1.30
C VAL A 148 9.88 12.68 0.94
N LEU A 149 10.03 11.73 1.85
CA LEU A 149 9.33 10.44 1.82
C LEU A 149 8.08 10.54 2.70
N PRO A 150 6.87 10.44 2.13
CA PRO A 150 5.63 10.51 2.89
C PRO A 150 5.33 9.17 3.56
N GLY A 151 4.82 9.22 4.78
CA GLY A 151 4.46 8.03 5.55
C GLY A 151 3.32 8.24 6.53
N TYR A 152 2.89 7.12 7.11
CA TYR A 152 1.83 7.05 8.11
C TYR A 152 2.28 6.25 9.32
N PHE A 153 1.97 6.76 10.51
CA PHE A 153 2.29 6.14 11.78
C PHE A 153 1.02 6.00 12.63
N TRP A 154 0.68 4.78 13.02
CA TRP A 154 -0.43 4.51 13.92
C TRP A 154 0.10 3.92 15.22
N LYS A 155 0.00 4.72 16.28
CA LYS A 155 0.52 4.38 17.60
C LYS A 155 -0.21 3.16 18.19
N ALA A 156 0.49 2.31 18.93
CA ALA A 156 -0.14 1.31 19.79
C ALA A 156 -1.05 1.97 20.84
N THR A 157 -2.09 1.25 21.28
CA THR A 157 -3.02 1.71 22.32
C THR A 157 -2.28 2.13 23.62
N PRO A 158 -2.75 3.17 24.33
CA PRO A 158 -2.08 3.66 25.54
C PRO A 158 -1.83 2.56 26.59
N GLY A 159 -0.57 2.35 26.96
CA GLY A 159 -0.16 1.40 28.02
C GLY A 159 1.20 0.74 27.78
N ALA A 160 1.59 0.57 26.52
CA ALA A 160 2.93 0.10 26.11
C ALA A 160 3.77 1.28 25.65
N LYS A 161 4.66 1.82 26.49
CA LYS A 161 5.64 2.83 26.07
C LYS A 161 7.02 2.52 26.64
N PRO A 162 8.07 2.49 25.81
CA PRO A 162 8.03 2.50 24.34
C PRO A 162 7.43 1.19 23.77
N ALA A 163 6.74 1.25 22.62
CA ALA A 163 6.12 0.08 21.99
C ALA A 163 6.93 -0.44 20.80
N ARG A 164 6.87 -1.75 20.56
CA ARG A 164 7.41 -2.37 19.35
C ARG A 164 6.72 -1.81 18.11
N THR A 165 7.45 -1.72 17.01
CA THR A 165 6.95 -1.13 15.76
C THR A 165 7.04 -2.13 14.62
N LEU A 166 5.95 -2.27 13.86
CA LEU A 166 5.95 -2.93 12.57
C LEU A 166 6.03 -1.88 11.46
N LEU A 167 7.15 -1.85 10.73
CA LEU A 167 7.30 -1.07 9.50
C LEU A 167 6.91 -1.94 8.30
N MET A 168 5.85 -1.56 7.57
CA MET A 168 5.49 -2.22 6.32
C MET A 168 5.93 -1.38 5.11
N ILE A 169 6.62 -2.03 4.17
CA ILE A 169 7.10 -1.43 2.92
C ILE A 169 6.48 -2.19 1.75
N GLY A 170 5.92 -1.45 0.80
CA GLY A 170 5.22 -2.01 -0.35
C GLY A 170 6.15 -2.37 -1.51
N GLY A 171 5.57 -2.59 -2.69
CA GLY A 171 6.25 -2.96 -3.92
C GLY A 171 6.16 -1.90 -5.02
N GLY A 172 6.13 -2.36 -6.28
CA GLY A 172 6.13 -1.51 -7.48
C GLY A 172 4.89 -0.64 -7.65
N GLU A 173 3.74 -1.20 -7.30
CA GLU A 173 2.44 -0.58 -7.56
C GLU A 173 1.74 -0.12 -6.28
N THR A 174 2.38 -0.16 -5.12
CA THR A 174 1.73 0.24 -3.86
C THR A 174 1.96 1.72 -3.56
N PHE A 175 0.95 2.32 -2.96
CA PHE A 175 1.03 3.53 -2.18
C PHE A 175 1.10 3.15 -0.70
N ALA A 176 1.67 4.01 0.14
CA ALA A 176 1.72 3.80 1.58
C ALA A 176 0.32 3.55 2.19
N GLU A 177 -0.72 4.19 1.64
CA GLU A 177 -2.12 3.99 2.05
C GLU A 177 -2.63 2.56 1.82
N ASP A 178 -2.17 1.85 0.78
CA ASP A 178 -2.57 0.46 0.50
C ASP A 178 -2.21 -0.45 1.69
N LEU A 179 -1.02 -0.22 2.26
CA LEU A 179 -0.45 -1.11 3.28
C LEU A 179 -1.21 -1.06 4.61
N PHE A 180 -1.98 0.00 4.84
CA PHE A 180 -2.91 0.05 5.96
C PHE A 180 -3.88 -1.14 5.92
N PHE A 181 -4.48 -1.38 4.74
CA PHE A 181 -5.50 -2.41 4.57
C PHE A 181 -4.93 -3.83 4.59
N TYR A 182 -3.61 -4.00 4.55
CA TYR A 182 -3.00 -5.33 4.52
C TYR A 182 -2.75 -5.89 5.92
N ILE A 183 -2.30 -5.05 6.86
CA ILE A 183 -1.90 -5.54 8.19
C ILE A 183 -2.05 -4.54 9.34
N ALA A 184 -2.32 -3.25 9.08
CA ALA A 184 -2.24 -2.24 10.12
C ALA A 184 -3.20 -2.49 11.29
N PRO A 185 -4.50 -2.83 11.08
CA PRO A 185 -5.40 -3.19 12.18
C PRO A 185 -4.92 -4.40 12.99
N GLN A 186 -4.35 -5.41 12.32
CA GLN A 186 -3.82 -6.62 12.96
C GLN A 186 -2.57 -6.33 13.80
N ALA A 187 -1.67 -5.46 13.32
CA ALA A 187 -0.50 -5.01 14.05
C ALA A 187 -0.91 -4.20 15.29
N HIS A 188 -1.81 -3.23 15.10
CA HIS A 188 -2.34 -2.38 16.16
C HIS A 188 -3.04 -3.22 17.25
N ALA A 189 -3.90 -4.17 16.88
CA ALA A 189 -4.59 -5.06 17.81
C ALA A 189 -3.64 -5.96 18.63
N ARG A 190 -2.39 -6.16 18.18
CA ARG A 190 -1.34 -6.91 18.88
C ARG A 190 -0.42 -6.01 19.71
N GLY A 191 -0.74 -4.73 19.84
CA GLY A 191 0.03 -3.77 20.63
C GLY A 191 1.30 -3.26 19.94
N TYR A 192 1.40 -3.39 18.62
CA TYR A 192 2.48 -2.78 17.84
C TYR A 192 2.08 -1.38 17.40
N ASN A 193 3.04 -0.45 17.38
CA ASN A 193 2.95 0.68 16.48
C ASN A 193 2.98 0.14 15.03
N PHE A 194 2.22 0.75 14.13
CA PHE A 194 2.31 0.49 12.70
C PHE A 194 2.93 1.70 12.00
N ALA A 195 3.86 1.46 11.08
CA ALA A 195 4.45 2.49 10.25
C ALA A 195 4.50 2.03 8.79
N THR A 196 4.33 2.94 7.86
CA THR A 196 4.55 2.72 6.42
C THR A 196 5.02 4.00 5.74
N VAL A 197 5.82 3.87 4.68
CA VAL A 197 6.46 4.98 3.95
C VAL A 197 6.54 4.60 2.48
N ASP A 198 6.25 5.56 1.58
CA ASP A 198 6.61 5.42 0.17
C ASP A 198 8.13 5.68 0.01
N LEU A 199 8.86 4.72 -0.56
CA LEU A 199 10.27 4.87 -0.94
C LEU A 199 10.40 5.38 -2.38
N PRO A 200 11.58 5.90 -2.82
CA PRO A 200 11.78 6.26 -4.23
C PRO A 200 11.33 5.15 -5.19
N GLY A 201 10.51 5.52 -6.18
CA GLY A 201 9.84 4.59 -7.08
C GLY A 201 8.39 4.23 -6.71
N GLN A 202 7.96 4.50 -5.47
CA GLN A 202 6.64 4.12 -4.96
C GLN A 202 5.66 5.29 -4.87
N GLY A 203 4.37 4.96 -4.84
CA GLY A 203 3.29 5.94 -4.73
C GLY A 203 3.37 7.05 -5.78
N MET A 204 3.29 8.30 -5.33
CA MET A 204 3.38 9.48 -6.19
C MET A 204 4.80 10.03 -6.35
N LEU A 205 5.82 9.40 -5.75
CA LEU A 205 7.20 9.91 -5.76
C LEU A 205 7.84 9.96 -7.16
N PRO A 206 7.52 9.06 -8.12
CA PRO A 206 8.00 9.18 -9.49
C PRO A 206 7.62 10.49 -10.18
N LEU A 207 6.45 11.07 -9.90
CA LEU A 207 6.03 12.38 -10.43
C LEU A 207 6.95 13.52 -9.99
N GLN A 208 7.67 13.31 -8.88
CA GLN A 208 8.64 14.26 -8.35
C GLN A 208 10.07 13.89 -8.78
N GLY A 209 10.25 12.95 -9.71
CA GLY A 209 11.55 12.45 -10.14
C GLY A 209 12.27 11.61 -9.09
N MET A 210 11.57 11.02 -8.12
CA MET A 210 12.10 9.99 -7.23
C MET A 210 11.67 8.62 -7.76
N VAL A 211 12.51 8.04 -8.61
CA VAL A 211 12.32 6.75 -9.28
C VAL A 211 12.97 5.62 -8.48
N PHE A 212 12.71 4.36 -8.88
CA PHE A 212 13.40 3.21 -8.31
C PHE A 212 14.92 3.33 -8.47
N ARG A 213 15.63 2.80 -7.47
CA ARG A 213 17.09 2.83 -7.37
C ARG A 213 17.62 1.53 -6.81
N THR A 214 18.87 1.22 -7.10
CA THR A 214 19.51 -0.05 -6.70
C THR A 214 19.93 -0.09 -5.24
N ASP A 215 20.18 1.07 -4.62
CA ASP A 215 20.62 1.26 -3.24
C ASP A 215 19.45 1.67 -2.33
N THR A 216 18.34 0.92 -2.38
CA THR A 216 17.12 1.20 -1.59
C THR A 216 17.39 1.22 -0.06
N ASN A 217 18.47 0.55 0.38
CA ASN A 217 18.95 0.60 1.77
C ASN A 217 19.26 2.03 2.26
N VAL A 218 19.62 2.97 1.39
CA VAL A 218 19.88 4.38 1.76
C VAL A 218 18.60 5.08 2.20
N ALA A 219 17.50 4.93 1.45
CA ALA A 219 16.19 5.46 1.83
C ALA A 219 15.66 4.76 3.08
N MET A 220 15.80 3.43 3.14
CA MET A 220 15.39 2.65 4.32
C MET A 220 16.12 3.08 5.59
N LYS A 221 17.43 3.41 5.52
CA LYS A 221 18.15 3.94 6.68
C LYS A 221 17.54 5.24 7.18
N ALA A 222 17.13 6.16 6.30
CA ALA A 222 16.46 7.40 6.69
C ALA A 222 15.10 7.12 7.37
N VAL A 223 14.37 6.11 6.88
CA VAL A 223 13.13 5.63 7.53
C VAL A 223 13.40 5.11 8.93
N VAL A 224 14.38 4.22 9.08
CA VAL A 224 14.74 3.66 10.39
C VAL A 224 15.20 4.76 11.34
N ASP A 225 16.07 5.67 10.90
CA ASP A 225 16.54 6.82 11.70
C ASP A 225 15.37 7.67 12.21
N SER A 226 14.40 7.97 11.34
CA SER A 226 13.20 8.72 11.71
C SER A 226 12.37 7.97 12.76
N LEU A 227 12.08 6.68 12.54
CA LEU A 227 11.21 5.91 13.44
C LEU A 227 11.83 5.71 14.82
N VAL A 228 13.10 5.30 14.91
CA VAL A 228 13.76 5.03 16.20
C VAL A 228 14.05 6.29 16.99
N SER A 229 14.00 7.47 16.36
CA SER A 229 14.09 8.76 17.06
C SER A 229 12.81 9.15 17.80
N ARG A 230 11.68 8.49 17.53
CA ARG A 230 10.41 8.80 18.17
C ARG A 230 10.37 8.28 19.63
N PRO A 231 9.85 9.07 20.59
CA PRO A 231 9.81 8.67 22.00
C PRO A 231 8.81 7.55 22.31
N ASP A 232 7.91 7.22 21.36
CA ASP A 232 6.92 6.16 21.50
C ASP A 232 7.29 4.86 20.77
N VAL A 233 8.49 4.81 20.18
CA VAL A 233 9.04 3.63 19.50
C VAL A 233 10.12 2.98 20.37
N ASP A 234 10.05 1.67 20.51
CA ASP A 234 11.13 0.86 21.11
C ASP A 234 12.25 0.69 20.06
N PRO A 235 13.44 1.29 20.28
CA PRO A 235 14.52 1.23 19.30
C PRO A 235 15.09 -0.19 19.11
N ASP A 236 14.84 -1.09 20.06
CA ASP A 236 15.18 -2.52 19.97
C ASP A 236 13.97 -3.39 19.60
N GLY A 237 12.84 -2.77 19.24
CA GLY A 237 11.57 -3.41 18.96
C GLY A 237 11.06 -3.23 17.54
N LEU A 238 11.93 -2.91 16.57
CA LEU A 238 11.55 -2.67 15.17
C LEU A 238 11.54 -3.97 14.35
N ALA A 239 10.37 -4.36 13.87
CA ALA A 239 10.18 -5.40 12.85
C ALA A 239 9.83 -4.75 11.51
N ALA A 240 10.26 -5.35 10.41
CA ALA A 240 9.95 -4.89 9.06
C ALA A 240 9.25 -5.98 8.24
N TYR A 241 8.24 -5.59 7.47
CA TYR A 241 7.47 -6.47 6.58
C TYR A 241 7.48 -5.91 5.16
N GLY A 242 8.09 -6.64 4.24
CA GLY A 242 8.11 -6.31 2.82
C GLY A 242 7.00 -7.01 2.04
N PHE A 243 6.19 -6.26 1.30
CA PHE A 243 5.17 -6.79 0.38
C PHE A 243 5.60 -6.59 -1.09
N SER A 244 5.43 -7.61 -1.93
CA SER A 244 5.85 -7.63 -3.34
C SER A 244 7.32 -7.21 -3.46
N GLY A 245 7.65 -6.16 -4.23
CA GLY A 245 9.01 -5.59 -4.31
C GLY A 245 9.63 -5.22 -2.95
N GLY A 246 8.81 -4.92 -1.94
CA GLY A 246 9.27 -4.72 -0.55
C GLY A 246 9.95 -5.95 0.04
N GLY A 247 9.64 -7.15 -0.46
CA GLY A 247 10.33 -8.39 -0.15
C GLY A 247 11.77 -8.47 -0.62
N LEU A 248 12.21 -7.59 -1.52
CA LEU A 248 13.63 -7.32 -1.80
C LEU A 248 14.18 -6.23 -0.86
N PHE A 249 13.43 -5.13 -0.73
CA PHE A 249 13.92 -3.91 -0.07
C PHE A 249 14.17 -4.10 1.43
N VAL A 250 13.26 -4.79 2.13
CA VAL A 250 13.34 -4.98 3.58
C VAL A 250 14.51 -5.86 4.00
N PRO A 251 14.74 -7.05 3.40
CA PRO A 251 15.94 -7.85 3.71
C PRO A 251 17.24 -7.11 3.40
N GLN A 252 17.32 -6.40 2.26
CA GLN A 252 18.48 -5.58 1.94
C GLN A 252 18.74 -4.53 3.03
N ALA A 253 17.71 -3.82 3.47
CA ALA A 253 17.84 -2.87 4.57
C ALA A 253 18.33 -3.54 5.86
N ALA A 254 17.78 -4.71 6.22
CA ALA A 254 18.18 -5.44 7.42
C ALA A 254 19.63 -5.94 7.39
N MET A 255 20.18 -6.24 6.20
CA MET A 255 21.61 -6.55 6.04
C MET A 255 22.51 -5.35 6.36
N HIS A 256 22.01 -4.13 6.20
CA HIS A 256 22.76 -2.89 6.41
C HIS A 256 22.41 -2.16 7.72
N ASP A 257 21.34 -2.56 8.41
CA ASP A 257 20.86 -1.88 9.61
C ASP A 257 20.41 -2.87 10.72
N PRO A 258 21.25 -3.10 11.75
CA PRO A 258 20.98 -4.06 12.81
C PRO A 258 19.88 -3.63 13.79
N ARG A 259 19.29 -2.43 13.60
CA ARG A 259 18.12 -1.99 14.37
C ARG A 259 16.84 -2.70 13.92
N ILE A 260 16.80 -3.22 12.69
CA ILE A 260 15.71 -4.09 12.22
C ILE A 260 15.91 -5.48 12.84
N LYS A 261 15.08 -5.84 13.82
CA LYS A 261 15.23 -7.07 14.62
C LYS A 261 14.50 -8.28 14.07
N ALA A 262 13.53 -8.07 13.19
CA ALA A 262 12.77 -9.14 12.56
C ALA A 262 12.34 -8.71 11.15
N VAL A 263 12.30 -9.68 10.23
CA VAL A 263 11.90 -9.49 8.84
C VAL A 263 10.81 -10.50 8.47
N ALA A 264 9.74 -10.02 7.84
CA ALA A 264 8.77 -10.83 7.10
C ALA A 264 8.75 -10.38 5.62
N MET A 265 8.42 -11.29 4.72
CA MET A 265 8.37 -11.02 3.27
C MET A 265 7.16 -11.71 2.65
N ASN A 266 6.47 -11.03 1.74
CA ASN A 266 5.38 -11.60 0.96
C ASN A 266 5.28 -10.92 -0.42
N SER A 267 5.82 -11.48 -1.49
CA SER A 267 6.72 -12.65 -1.55
C SER A 267 8.17 -12.25 -1.24
N ALA A 268 9.04 -13.24 -1.01
CA ALA A 268 10.48 -13.00 -0.93
C ALA A 268 11.05 -12.82 -2.34
N VAL A 269 11.79 -11.73 -2.56
CA VAL A 269 12.43 -11.45 -3.86
C VAL A 269 13.93 -11.46 -3.66
N VAL A 270 14.58 -12.53 -4.12
CA VAL A 270 16.03 -12.76 -3.95
C VAL A 270 16.85 -12.24 -5.13
N ASP A 271 16.26 -12.23 -6.33
CA ASP A 271 16.88 -11.71 -7.55
C ASP A 271 15.81 -11.02 -8.42
N ALA A 272 15.75 -9.70 -8.32
CA ALA A 272 14.85 -8.91 -9.15
C ALA A 272 15.30 -8.85 -10.62
N HIS A 273 16.60 -9.01 -10.92
CA HIS A 273 17.06 -8.99 -12.30
C HIS A 273 16.50 -10.20 -13.06
N ALA A 274 16.61 -11.40 -12.49
CA ALA A 274 16.02 -12.60 -13.08
C ALA A 274 14.50 -12.45 -13.29
N LEU A 275 13.79 -11.86 -12.32
CA LEU A 275 12.36 -11.59 -12.44
C LEU A 275 12.06 -10.69 -13.64
N PHE A 276 12.65 -9.49 -13.68
CA PHE A 276 12.35 -8.51 -14.73
C PHE A 276 12.93 -8.85 -16.10
N ALA A 277 14.06 -9.58 -16.18
CA ALA A 277 14.67 -9.97 -17.46
C ALA A 277 13.80 -10.94 -18.28
N THR A 278 12.83 -11.61 -17.64
CA THR A 278 11.87 -12.50 -18.30
C THR A 278 10.57 -11.80 -18.69
N MET A 279 10.33 -10.59 -18.20
CA MET A 279 9.13 -9.83 -18.56
C MET A 279 9.28 -9.27 -19.97
N PRO A 280 8.25 -9.38 -20.83
CA PRO A 280 8.27 -8.73 -22.13
C PRO A 280 8.45 -7.22 -21.93
N ALA A 281 9.27 -6.60 -22.78
CA ALA A 281 9.40 -5.15 -22.77
C ALA A 281 8.01 -4.55 -23.03
N ALA A 282 7.58 -3.64 -22.14
CA ALA A 282 6.47 -2.76 -22.43
C ALA A 282 6.94 -1.83 -23.57
N LEU A 283 6.60 -2.18 -24.80
CA LEU A 283 6.82 -1.36 -26.00
C LEU A 283 5.70 -0.33 -26.15
#